data_AF-A0AAE0ZS20-F1
#
_entry.id   AF-A0AAE0ZS20-F1
#
_cell.length_a   1.000
_cell.length_b   1.000
_cell.length_c   1.000
_cell.angle_alpha   90.00
_cell.angle_beta   90.00
_cell.angle_gamma   90.00
#
_symmetry.space_group_name_H-M   'P 1'
#
loop_
_entity.id
_entity.type
_entity.pdbx_description
1 polymer ?
#
loop_
_entity_poly.entity_id
_entity_poly.type
_entity_poly.pdbx_seq_one_letter_code
_entity_poly.pdbx_strand_id
1 'polypeptide(L)'
;MTVFLRSQSPCRQNDSLPTIPISLPTESQFYLLRHSRTCQRVQGMNTVEEFVYWDEQYVLISYDIKSGGFHPFDDGNAYNHKLHFCYYYPFAPSSGGGAIIGR
;
A
#
# COMPACT_ATOMS: atom_id res chain seq x y z
N MET A 1 -6.48 -2.08 -14.55
CA MET A 1 -5.59 -1.86 -13.39
C MET A 1 -5.21 -0.40 -13.40
N THR A 2 -5.87 0.42 -12.59
CA THR A 2 -5.60 1.86 -12.56
C THR A 2 -4.58 2.13 -11.47
N VAL A 3 -3.33 2.34 -11.86
CA VAL A 3 -2.29 2.83 -10.94
C VAL A 3 -2.45 4.35 -10.90
N PHE A 4 -3.08 4.87 -9.85
CA PHE A 4 -3.16 6.31 -9.65
C PHE A 4 -1.81 6.85 -9.15
N LEU A 5 -0.93 7.18 -10.09
CA LEU A 5 0.24 8.05 -9.85
C LEU A 5 -0.16 9.48 -10.21
N ARG A 6 -0.87 10.18 -9.32
CA ARG A 6 -0.82 11.66 -9.13
C ARG A 6 -1.94 12.14 -8.19
N SER A 7 -1.55 12.58 -7.01
CA SER A 7 -2.15 13.71 -6.32
C SER A 7 -1.02 14.50 -5.66
N GLN A 8 -0.95 15.79 -5.96
CA GLN A 8 0.10 16.67 -5.45
C GLN A 8 -0.10 16.92 -3.95
N SER A 9 0.80 16.33 -3.16
CA SER A 9 1.28 16.68 -1.80
C SER A 9 0.29 17.22 -0.75
N PRO A 10 0.16 16.51 0.39
CA PRO A 10 1.27 16.56 1.35
C PRO A 10 1.77 15.15 1.74
N CYS A 11 2.32 14.39 0.80
CA CYS A 11 3.21 13.28 1.14
C CYS A 11 4.62 13.84 1.45
N ARG A 12 4.74 14.76 2.41
CA ARG A 12 6.03 14.98 3.08
C ARG A 12 6.16 13.89 4.13
N GLN A 13 6.89 12.85 3.76
CA GLN A 13 7.09 11.60 4.50
C GLN A 13 7.77 11.70 5.89
N ASN A 14 7.89 12.87 6.51
CA ASN A 14 8.59 13.00 7.79
C ASN A 14 7.70 13.13 9.02
N ASP A 15 6.45 13.61 8.90
CA ASP A 15 5.68 14.02 10.10
C ASP A 15 4.34 13.31 10.27
N SER A 16 3.87 12.55 9.28
CA SER A 16 2.59 11.82 9.38
C SER A 16 2.82 10.38 9.81
N LEU A 17 2.44 10.05 11.05
CA LEU A 17 2.46 8.68 11.54
C LEU A 17 1.48 7.81 10.73
N PRO A 18 1.84 6.56 10.36
CA PRO A 18 0.95 5.64 9.64
C PRO A 18 -0.39 5.38 10.35
N THR A 19 -0.47 5.69 11.65
CA THR A 19 -1.66 5.57 12.48
C THR A 19 -2.68 6.69 12.28
N ILE A 20 -2.29 7.82 11.67
CA ILE A 20 -3.17 8.95 11.36
C ILE A 20 -3.84 8.66 10.02
N PRO A 21 -5.17 8.47 9.94
CA PRO A 21 -5.83 8.13 8.69
C PRO A 21 -5.71 9.22 7.63
N ILE A 22 -5.46 8.83 6.38
CA ILE A 22 -5.54 9.70 5.21
C ILE A 22 -6.87 9.48 4.46
N SER A 23 -7.33 10.51 3.75
CA SER A 23 -8.49 10.42 2.88
C SER A 23 -8.04 10.10 1.45
N LEU A 24 -8.53 8.99 0.91
CA LEU A 24 -8.33 8.54 -0.47
C LEU A 24 -9.70 8.13 -1.05
N PRO A 25 -9.84 7.96 -2.38
CA PRO A 25 -11.04 7.38 -2.97
C PRO A 25 -11.34 6.00 -2.36
N THR A 26 -12.57 5.76 -1.92
CA THR A 26 -12.98 4.56 -1.17
C THR A 26 -14.08 3.77 -1.88
N GLU A 27 -14.43 4.16 -3.10
CA GLU A 27 -15.49 3.52 -3.89
C GLU A 27 -15.06 2.16 -4.43
N SER A 28 -13.75 1.91 -4.51
CA SER A 28 -13.18 0.66 -5.02
C SER A 28 -11.91 0.27 -4.26
N GLN A 29 -11.59 -1.01 -4.33
CA GLN A 29 -10.37 -1.57 -3.75
C GLN A 29 -9.11 -1.05 -4.47
N PHE A 30 -8.04 -0.87 -3.71
CA PHE A 30 -6.76 -0.41 -4.26
C PHE A 30 -5.56 -0.89 -3.42
N TYR A 31 -4.37 -0.74 -3.99
CA TYR A 31 -3.11 -1.07 -3.36
C TYR A 31 -2.25 0.18 -3.15
N LEU A 32 -1.56 0.25 -2.01
CA LEU A 32 -0.46 1.19 -1.79
C LEU A 32 0.83 0.42 -1.50
N LEU A 33 1.95 0.95 -1.98
CA LEU A 33 3.28 0.50 -1.57
C LEU A 33 3.53 0.89 -0.12
N ARG A 34 3.97 -0.08 0.71
CA ARG A 34 4.28 0.18 2.11
C ARG A 34 5.68 0.78 2.21
N HIS A 35 5.81 1.98 2.78
CA HIS A 35 7.10 2.65 2.98
C HIS A 35 7.60 2.57 4.43
N SER A 36 6.73 2.24 5.39
CA SER A 36 7.08 2.13 6.81
C SER A 36 6.96 0.68 7.30
N ARG A 37 7.13 0.41 8.60
CA ARG A 37 6.91 -0.92 9.19
C ARG A 37 5.44 -1.35 9.25
N THR A 38 4.52 -0.42 8.98
CA THR A 38 3.07 -0.68 9.04
C THR A 38 2.37 -0.02 7.86
N CYS A 39 1.17 -0.49 7.53
CA CYS A 39 0.31 0.17 6.56
C CYS A 39 -0.19 1.53 7.06
N GLN A 40 -0.31 2.46 6.13
CA GLN A 40 -0.94 3.75 6.35
C GLN A 40 -2.45 3.56 6.52
N ARG A 41 -3.05 4.07 7.59
CA ARG A 41 -4.52 4.00 7.73
C ARG A 41 -5.20 4.84 6.67
N VAL A 42 -6.30 4.34 6.10
CA VAL A 42 -7.16 5.08 5.18
C VAL A 42 -8.56 5.14 5.78
N GLN A 43 -9.13 6.33 5.81
CA GLN A 43 -10.49 6.52 6.35
C GLN A 43 -11.50 5.71 5.52
N GLY A 44 -12.39 4.96 6.18
CA GLY A 44 -13.47 4.22 5.50
C GLY A 44 -13.06 2.88 4.87
N MET A 45 -11.82 2.44 5.07
CA MET A 45 -11.29 1.22 4.45
C MET A 45 -10.70 0.27 5.48
N ASN A 46 -10.89 -1.02 5.26
CA ASN A 46 -10.08 -2.06 5.90
C ASN A 46 -8.72 -2.15 5.21
N THR A 47 -7.74 -2.74 5.89
CA THR A 47 -6.39 -2.92 5.35
C THR A 47 -5.85 -4.30 5.65
N VAL A 48 -5.33 -4.96 4.62
CA VAL A 48 -4.57 -6.22 4.74
C VAL A 48 -3.17 -5.99 4.16
N GLU A 49 -2.16 -6.51 4.84
CA GLU A 49 -0.80 -6.50 4.35
C GLU A 49 -0.55 -7.69 3.44
N GLU A 50 0.04 -7.42 2.28
CA GLU A 50 0.48 -8.42 1.33
C GLU A 50 1.96 -8.19 1.01
N PHE A 51 2.64 -9.22 0.53
CA PHE A 51 4.01 -9.08 0.06
C PHE A 51 4.26 -9.92 -1.18
N VAL A 52 5.13 -9.40 -2.04
CA VAL A 52 5.73 -10.16 -3.13
C VAL A 52 7.13 -10.52 -2.70
N TYR A 53 7.45 -11.81 -2.79
CA TYR A 53 8.78 -12.35 -2.48
C TYR A 53 9.42 -12.85 -3.77
N TRP A 54 10.69 -12.52 -3.97
CA TRP A 54 11.51 -13.11 -5.02
C TRP A 54 12.93 -13.39 -4.53
N ASP A 55 13.49 -14.47 -5.06
CA ASP A 55 14.85 -14.94 -4.79
C ASP A 55 15.71 -14.66 -6.03
N GLU A 56 16.89 -14.09 -5.81
CA GLU A 56 17.88 -13.74 -6.82
C GLU A 56 19.04 -14.76 -6.87
N GLN A 57 18.96 -15.88 -6.15
CA GLN A 57 20.03 -16.89 -6.05
C GLN A 57 20.52 -17.51 -7.37
N TYR A 58 19.83 -17.33 -8.50
CA TYR A 58 20.19 -17.95 -9.78
C TYR A 58 20.60 -16.97 -10.89
N VAL A 59 20.93 -15.71 -10.58
CA VAL A 59 21.48 -14.81 -11.59
C VAL A 59 23.00 -14.95 -11.62
N LEU A 60 23.50 -15.88 -12.43
CA LEU A 60 24.93 -16.08 -12.70
C LEU A 60 25.60 -14.89 -13.43
N ILE A 61 24.89 -13.79 -13.66
CA ILE A 61 25.38 -12.65 -14.44
C ILE A 61 24.86 -11.34 -13.85
N SER A 62 25.83 -10.49 -13.50
CA SER A 62 25.72 -9.09 -13.07
C SER A 62 25.29 -8.85 -11.62
N TYR A 63 26.27 -8.35 -10.87
CA TYR A 63 26.10 -7.48 -9.71
C TYR A 63 25.20 -6.29 -10.13
N ASP A 64 23.89 -6.43 -10.02
CA ASP A 64 23.05 -5.24 -9.96
C ASP A 64 23.17 -4.69 -8.53
N ILE A 65 24.14 -3.81 -8.40
CA ILE A 65 24.43 -3.07 -7.17
C ILE A 65 23.12 -2.36 -6.83
N LYS A 66 22.48 -2.72 -5.72
CA LYS A 66 21.21 -2.11 -5.27
C LYS A 66 21.21 -0.62 -5.61
N SER A 67 20.42 -0.22 -6.60
CA SER A 67 20.36 1.15 -7.05
C SER A 67 19.76 1.98 -5.92
N GLY A 68 20.59 2.75 -5.21
CA GLY A 68 20.15 3.59 -4.10
C GLY A 68 19.08 4.60 -4.52
N GLY A 69 18.13 4.90 -3.63
CA GLY A 69 17.03 5.83 -3.92
C GLY A 69 15.84 5.65 -2.96
N PHE A 70 14.73 6.32 -3.25
CA PHE A 70 13.47 6.12 -2.53
C PHE A 70 12.78 4.85 -3.06
N HIS A 71 12.98 3.74 -2.35
CA HIS A 71 12.32 2.49 -2.66
C HIS A 71 11.23 2.19 -1.60
N PRO A 72 10.22 1.37 -1.93
CA PRO A 72 9.30 0.87 -0.93
C PRO A 72 10.02 -0.02 0.09
N PHE A 73 9.34 -0.33 1.18
CA PHE A 73 9.92 -1.11 2.27
C PHE A 73 10.29 -2.51 1.76
N ASP A 74 11.60 -2.78 1.76
CA ASP A 74 12.23 -4.06 1.47
C ASP A 74 12.93 -4.54 2.74
N ASP A 75 12.36 -5.53 3.42
CA ASP A 75 12.97 -6.23 4.57
C ASP A 75 13.64 -7.55 4.19
N GLY A 76 13.91 -7.73 2.91
CA GLY A 76 14.74 -8.79 2.37
C GLY A 76 16.22 -8.69 2.76
N ASN A 77 17.02 -9.63 2.28
CA ASN A 77 18.48 -9.65 2.43
C ASN A 77 19.19 -9.29 1.10
N ALA A 78 20.43 -9.73 0.93
CA ALA A 78 21.23 -9.45 -0.26
C ALA A 78 20.73 -10.18 -1.52
N TYR A 79 19.95 -11.24 -1.36
CA TYR A 79 19.51 -12.13 -2.46
C TYR A 79 18.02 -12.43 -2.42
N ASN A 80 17.34 -11.99 -1.37
CA ASN A 80 15.93 -12.27 -1.15
C ASN A 80 15.28 -10.93 -0.95
N HIS A 81 14.28 -10.61 -1.74
CA HIS A 81 13.59 -9.34 -1.63
C HIS A 81 12.15 -9.57 -1.24
N LYS A 82 11.63 -8.65 -0.42
CA LYS A 82 10.25 -8.72 0.02
C LYS A 82 9.64 -7.34 -0.06
N LEU A 83 8.82 -7.14 -1.09
CA LEU A 83 8.12 -5.88 -1.32
C LEU A 83 6.74 -5.92 -0.69
N HIS A 84 6.47 -4.99 0.22
CA HIS A 84 5.23 -4.95 0.97
C HIS A 84 4.21 -4.02 0.33
N PHE A 85 2.98 -4.49 0.28
CA PHE A 85 1.80 -3.79 -0.20
C PHE A 85 0.73 -3.75 0.89
N CYS A 86 -0.07 -2.70 0.85
CA CYS A 86 -1.26 -2.57 1.67
C CYS A 86 -2.46 -2.62 0.75
N TYR A 87 -3.25 -3.68 0.87
CA TYR A 87 -4.50 -3.86 0.18
C TYR A 87 -5.64 -3.20 0.97
N TYR A 88 -6.34 -2.27 0.34
CA TYR A 88 -7.47 -1.56 0.95
C TYR A 88 -8.76 -1.99 0.27
N TYR A 89 -9.76 -2.29 1.09
CA TYR A 89 -11.11 -2.59 0.64
C TYR A 89 -12.13 -1.86 1.51
N PRO A 90 -13.28 -1.45 0.93
CA PRO A 90 -14.28 -0.69 1.67
C PRO A 90 -14.77 -1.46 2.89
N PHE A 91 -15.12 -0.73 3.94
CA PHE A 91 -15.95 -1.32 4.99
C PHE A 91 -17.21 -1.89 4.36
N ALA A 92 -17.68 -3.03 4.88
CA ALA A 92 -19.01 -3.51 4.51
C ALA A 92 -20.00 -2.35 4.76
N PRO A 93 -20.96 -2.10 3.83
CA PRO A 93 -21.97 -1.09 4.07
C PRO A 93 -22.59 -1.37 5.44
N SER A 94 -22.51 -0.39 6.35
CA SER A 94 -23.20 -0.49 7.62
C SER A 94 -24.67 -0.76 7.31
N SER A 95 -25.16 -1.94 7.68
CA SER A 95 -26.53 -2.38 7.49
C SER A 95 -27.50 -1.63 8.41
N GLY A 96 -27.46 -0.30 8.39
CA GLY A 96 -28.19 0.55 9.31
C GLY A 96 -28.33 1.96 8.77
N GLY A 97 -29.43 2.22 8.04
CA GLY A 97 -29.89 3.56 7.74
C GLY A 97 -30.37 3.77 6.30
N GLY A 98 -31.62 3.39 6.01
CA GLY A 98 -32.40 4.05 4.95
C GLY A 98 -32.64 3.28 3.65
N ALA A 99 -33.14 2.04 3.72
CA ALA A 99 -33.96 1.51 2.62
C ALA A 99 -35.36 2.13 2.72
N ILE A 100 -35.55 3.31 2.14
CA ILE A 100 -36.90 3.80 1.79
C ILE A 100 -37.33 3.06 0.53
N ILE A 101 -38.26 2.12 0.71
CA ILE A 101 -39.03 1.51 -0.37
C ILE A 101 -39.82 2.62 -1.07
N GLY A 102 -39.70 2.71 -2.40
CA GLY A 102 -40.61 3.51 -3.21
C GLY A 102 -40.22 3.60 -4.67
N ARG A 103 -40.73 2.69 -5.52
CA ARG A 103 -41.96 2.87 -6.30
C ARG A 103 -42.27 1.62 -7.10
#